data_AF-A0A1G2DAR1-F1
#
_entry.id   AF-A0A1G2DAR1-F1
#
_cell.length_a   1.000
_cell.length_b   1.000
_cell.length_c   1.000
_cell.angle_alpha   90.00
_cell.angle_beta   90.00
_cell.angle_gamma   90.00
#
_symmetry.space_group_name_H-M   'P 1'
#
loop_
_entity.id
_entity.type
_entity.pdbx_description
1 polymer ?
#
loop_
_entity_poly.entity_id
_entity_poly.type
_entity_poly.pdbx_seq_one_letter_code
_entity_poly.pdbx_strand_id
1 'polypeptide(L)'
;MGDGNTNHRPISFYHYTLLCIASYPQFFYFVIHSIVADNQKYLEKILPPITDFLGRRLQLSLHPNKVFIRPHIQGIDFLGYVTLPHHIMLRTKTSERMWRKLKERVSQYRTGDITESTLSASLQSYLGVLSHANAYRLSEELKNQFWFWLKE
;
A
#
# COMPACT_ATOMS: atom_id res chain seq x y z
N MET A 1 -29.97 29.47 -24.43
CA MET A 1 -30.84 28.89 -23.38
C MET A 1 -30.69 27.38 -23.41
N GLY A 2 -30.16 26.79 -22.33
CA GLY A 2 -30.14 25.33 -22.14
C GLY A 2 -28.76 24.75 -21.82
N ASP A 3 -28.08 25.26 -20.79
CA ASP A 3 -26.90 24.62 -20.21
C ASP A 3 -27.28 23.28 -19.58
N GLY A 4 -26.92 22.19 -20.25
CA GLY A 4 -26.98 20.83 -19.71
C GLY A 4 -25.79 20.56 -18.79
N ASN A 5 -25.82 21.15 -17.59
CA ASN A 5 -24.86 20.92 -16.51
C ASN A 5 -24.89 19.43 -16.08
N THR A 6 -24.01 18.61 -16.65
CA THR A 6 -23.69 17.28 -16.12
C THR A 6 -22.94 17.46 -14.79
N ASN A 7 -23.70 17.56 -13.71
CA ASN A 7 -23.22 17.46 -12.33
C ASN A 7 -22.53 16.09 -12.14
N HIS A 8 -21.28 15.97 -12.55
CA HIS A 8 -20.35 15.01 -11.98
C HIS A 8 -20.05 15.46 -10.56
N ARG A 9 -20.98 15.18 -9.64
CA ARG A 9 -20.65 15.22 -8.21
C ARG A 9 -19.49 14.23 -8.02
N PRO A 10 -18.33 14.64 -7.48
CA PRO A 10 -17.31 13.68 -7.14
C PRO A 10 -17.95 12.72 -6.16
N ILE A 11 -18.01 11.44 -6.51
CA ILE A 11 -18.52 10.41 -5.61
C ILE A 11 -17.54 10.41 -4.44
N SER A 12 -17.95 11.00 -3.32
CA SER A 12 -17.19 11.01 -2.09
C SER A 12 -17.21 9.60 -1.53
N PHE A 13 -16.34 8.73 -2.05
CA PHE A 13 -16.08 7.43 -1.47
C PHE A 13 -15.39 7.67 -0.12
N TYR A 14 -15.98 7.17 0.96
CA TYR A 14 -15.39 7.15 2.28
C TYR A 14 -14.82 5.76 2.54
N HIS A 15 -13.62 5.72 3.09
CA HIS A 15 -12.91 4.48 3.34
C HIS A 15 -12.66 4.33 4.83
N TYR A 16 -12.86 3.10 5.31
CA TYR A 16 -12.56 2.69 6.67
C TYR A 16 -11.42 1.69 6.61
N THR A 17 -10.30 2.05 7.22
CA THR A 17 -9.23 1.09 7.48
C THR A 17 -9.29 0.74 8.96
N LEU A 18 -9.52 -0.55 9.22
CA LEU A 18 -9.56 -1.16 10.54
C LEU A 18 -8.30 -2.00 10.71
N LEU A 19 -7.44 -1.63 11.65
CA LEU A 19 -6.39 -2.55 12.11
C LEU A 19 -6.88 -3.33 13.33
N CYS A 20 -7.12 -4.62 13.15
CA CYS A 20 -7.45 -5.55 14.21
C CYS A 20 -6.16 -6.12 14.81
N ILE A 21 -6.14 -6.30 16.12
CA ILE A 21 -5.10 -7.08 16.80
C ILE A 21 -5.75 -8.36 17.30
N ALA A 22 -5.15 -9.50 16.95
CA ALA A 22 -5.44 -10.76 17.62
C ALA A 22 -4.53 -10.85 18.85
N SER A 23 -5.13 -10.88 20.03
CA SER A 23 -4.40 -11.11 21.28
C SER A 23 -4.32 -12.61 21.54
N TYR A 24 -3.38 -13.28 20.88
CA TYR A 24 -2.94 -14.60 21.33
C TYR A 24 -1.80 -14.39 22.33
N PRO A 25 -1.79 -15.10 23.48
CA PRO A 25 -0.87 -14.83 24.59
C PRO A 25 0.64 -14.97 24.26
N GLN A 26 1.01 -15.36 23.03
CA GLN A 26 2.40 -15.50 22.58
C GLN A 26 2.68 -14.89 21.19
N PHE A 27 1.66 -14.36 20.50
CA PHE A 27 1.82 -13.84 19.13
C PHE A 27 0.92 -12.63 18.88
N PHE A 28 1.53 -11.52 18.46
CA PHE A 28 0.83 -10.29 18.08
C PHE A 28 0.51 -10.33 16.58
N TYR A 29 -0.68 -10.78 16.21
CA TYR A 29 -1.11 -10.77 14.80
C TYR A 29 -1.86 -9.47 14.49
N PHE A 30 -1.42 -8.78 13.44
CA PHE A 30 -2.11 -7.61 12.89
C PHE A 30 -2.88 -8.03 11.64
N VAL A 31 -4.20 -7.88 11.67
CA VAL A 31 -5.06 -8.10 10.50
C VAL A 31 -5.59 -6.74 10.04
N ILE A 32 -5.32 -6.39 8.78
CA ILE A 32 -5.79 -5.14 8.15
C ILE A 32 -7.08 -5.44 7.40
N HIS A 33 -8.18 -4.78 7.76
CA HIS A 33 -9.44 -4.81 7.02
C HIS A 33 -9.74 -3.42 6.43
N SER A 34 -10.14 -3.38 5.18
CA SER A 34 -10.59 -2.18 4.47
C SER A 34 -12.05 -2.32 4.06
N ILE A 35 -12.88 -1.33 4.40
CA ILE A 35 -14.28 -1.25 3.97
C ILE A 35 -14.48 0.08 3.25
N VAL A 36 -15.04 0.03 2.05
CA VAL A 36 -15.35 1.20 1.23
C VAL A 36 -16.86 1.40 1.24
N ALA A 37 -17.34 2.62 1.51
CA ALA A 37 -18.73 2.97 1.24
C ALA A 37 -18.90 4.46 0.92
N ASP A 38 -20.00 4.80 0.27
CA ASP A 38 -20.27 6.16 -0.22
C ASP A 38 -20.77 7.10 0.88
N ASN A 39 -20.97 6.58 2.09
CA ASN A 39 -21.56 7.31 3.21
C ASN A 39 -20.79 7.05 4.50
N GLN A 40 -20.16 8.10 5.02
CA GLN A 40 -19.49 8.06 6.32
C GLN A 40 -20.41 7.56 7.45
N LYS A 41 -21.65 8.04 7.54
CA LYS A 41 -22.59 7.65 8.60
C LYS A 41 -22.98 6.18 8.52
N TYR A 42 -22.99 5.59 7.32
CA TYR A 42 -23.21 4.17 7.16
C TYR A 42 -22.08 3.37 7.80
N LEU A 43 -20.85 3.79 7.54
CA LEU A 43 -19.67 3.12 8.06
C LEU A 43 -19.55 3.27 9.60
N GLU A 44 -19.99 4.39 10.19
CA GLU A 44 -20.07 4.58 11.65
C GLU A 44 -21.10 3.63 12.27
N LYS A 45 -22.21 3.37 11.57
CA LYS A 45 -23.28 2.46 12.03
C LYS A 45 -22.89 0.99 11.97
N ILE A 46 -22.07 0.58 11.01
CA ILE A 46 -21.61 -0.82 10.90
C ILE A 46 -20.43 -1.14 11.82
N LEU A 47 -19.74 -0.12 12.36
CA LEU A 47 -18.58 -0.33 13.22
C LEU A 47 -18.92 -1.11 14.52
N PRO A 48 -20.01 -0.80 15.27
CA PRO A 48 -20.41 -1.59 16.43
C PRO A 48 -20.70 -3.07 16.13
N PRO A 49 -21.54 -3.44 15.13
CA PRO A 49 -21.79 -4.85 14.84
C PRO A 49 -20.56 -5.61 14.34
N ILE A 50 -19.65 -4.94 13.60
CA ILE A 50 -18.37 -5.54 13.21
C ILE A 50 -17.50 -5.81 14.45
N THR A 51 -17.41 -4.85 15.37
CA THR A 51 -16.62 -5.00 16.60
C THR A 51 -17.14 -6.16 17.44
N ASP A 52 -18.46 -6.28 17.56
CA ASP A 52 -19.11 -7.36 18.31
C ASP A 52 -18.88 -8.73 17.65
N PHE A 53 -18.98 -8.82 16.31
CA PHE A 53 -18.65 -10.03 15.57
C PHE A 53 -17.19 -10.45 15.75
N LEU A 54 -16.26 -9.50 15.60
CA LEU A 54 -14.82 -9.72 15.78
C LEU A 54 -14.51 -10.24 17.18
N GLY A 55 -15.09 -9.61 18.21
CA GLY A 55 -14.87 -10.01 19.61
C GLY A 55 -15.49 -11.37 19.96
N ARG A 56 -16.74 -11.60 19.58
CA ARG A 56 -17.49 -12.81 19.97
C ARG A 56 -17.15 -14.05 19.16
N ARG A 57 -16.89 -13.90 17.86
CA ARG A 57 -16.68 -15.04 16.95
C ARG A 57 -15.21 -15.32 16.68
N LEU A 58 -14.39 -14.27 16.58
CA LEU A 58 -12.98 -14.37 16.19
C LEU A 58 -12.01 -14.09 17.34
N GLN A 59 -12.51 -13.69 18.52
CA GLN A 59 -11.70 -13.26 19.67
C GLN A 59 -10.70 -12.13 19.30
N LEU A 60 -11.10 -11.27 18.36
CA LEU A 60 -10.30 -10.14 17.89
C LEU A 60 -10.81 -8.84 18.50
N SER A 61 -9.88 -7.96 18.90
CA SER A 61 -10.20 -6.62 19.36
C SER A 61 -9.71 -5.57 18.37
N LEU A 62 -10.54 -4.55 18.14
CA LEU A 62 -10.12 -3.37 17.37
C LEU A 62 -9.24 -2.47 18.23
N HIS A 63 -8.11 -2.03 17.67
CA HIS A 63 -7.26 -1.09 18.39
C HIS A 63 -7.84 0.33 18.26
N PRO A 64 -8.14 1.04 19.36
CA PRO A 64 -8.86 2.32 19.33
C PRO A 64 -8.14 3.38 18.49
N ASN A 65 -6.81 3.42 18.54
CA ASN A 65 -6.01 4.41 17.81
C ASN A 65 -5.75 4.04 16.34
N LYS A 66 -6.30 2.92 15.84
CA LYS A 66 -6.05 2.44 14.47
C LYS A 66 -7.32 2.17 13.68
N VAL A 67 -8.42 2.74 14.13
CA VAL A 67 -9.67 2.84 13.37
C VAL A 67 -9.72 4.25 12.79
N PHE A 68 -9.70 4.35 11.46
CA PHE A 68 -9.74 5.63 10.78
C PHE A 68 -10.82 5.66 9.71
N ILE A 69 -11.51 6.80 9.68
CA ILE A 69 -12.55 7.15 8.73
C ILE A 69 -12.00 8.29 7.91
N ARG A 70 -11.68 8.06 6.64
CA ARG A 70 -11.08 9.11 5.80
C ARG A 70 -11.71 9.14 4.41
N PRO A 71 -11.80 10.32 3.79
CA PRO A 71 -12.18 10.44 2.38
C PRO A 71 -11.16 9.70 1.51
N HIS A 72 -11.63 8.92 0.53
CA HIS A 72 -10.77 8.16 -0.38
C HIS A 72 -9.83 9.06 -1.21
N ILE A 73 -10.23 10.32 -1.43
CA ILE A 73 -9.45 11.34 -2.16
C ILE A 73 -8.08 11.59 -1.54
N GLN A 74 -7.93 11.42 -0.22
CA GLN A 74 -6.65 11.63 0.47
C GLN A 74 -5.60 10.54 0.21
N GLY A 75 -6.00 9.44 -0.45
CA GLY A 75 -5.16 8.27 -0.65
C GLY A 75 -5.07 7.40 0.60
N ILE A 76 -5.02 6.08 0.38
CA ILE A 76 -5.00 5.10 1.48
C ILE A 76 -3.71 4.32 1.43
N ASP A 77 -2.96 4.35 2.53
CA ASP A 77 -1.83 3.46 2.76
C ASP A 77 -2.34 2.03 2.96
N PHE A 78 -2.10 1.14 1.99
CA PHE A 78 -2.43 -0.28 2.06
C PHE A 78 -1.28 -1.14 1.53
N LEU A 79 -0.77 -2.05 2.38
CA LEU A 79 0.30 -3.01 2.06
C LEU A 79 1.56 -2.42 1.38
N GLY A 80 1.90 -1.16 1.66
CA GLY A 80 3.06 -0.47 1.08
C GLY A 80 2.77 0.34 -0.17
N TYR A 81 1.51 0.36 -0.62
CA TYR A 81 1.01 1.23 -1.68
C TYR A 81 0.12 2.32 -1.12
N VAL A 82 0.00 3.41 -1.87
CA VAL A 82 -0.95 4.50 -1.68
C VAL A 82 -2.02 4.36 -2.75
N THR A 83 -3.21 3.94 -2.39
CA THR A 83 -4.33 3.78 -3.33
C THR A 83 -5.11 5.10 -3.40
N LEU A 84 -5.06 5.76 -4.56
CA LEU A 84 -5.85 6.94 -4.89
C LEU A 84 -7.01 6.55 -5.83
N PRO A 85 -8.05 7.39 -5.97
CA PRO A 85 -9.24 7.04 -6.74
C PRO A 85 -8.99 6.60 -8.19
N HIS A 86 -7.91 7.08 -8.81
CA HIS A 86 -7.58 6.81 -10.21
C HIS A 86 -6.19 6.19 -10.43
N HIS A 87 -5.42 5.96 -9.37
CA HIS A 87 -4.07 5.41 -9.49
C HIS A 87 -3.58 4.82 -8.17
N ILE A 88 -2.71 3.81 -8.28
CA ILE A 88 -2.01 3.21 -7.15
C ILE A 88 -0.57 3.68 -7.22
N MET A 89 -0.03 4.26 -6.14
CA MET A 89 1.36 4.68 -6.06
C MET A 89 2.12 3.82 -5.08
N LEU A 90 3.43 3.68 -5.26
CA LEU A 90 4.28 3.09 -4.24
C LEU A 90 4.54 4.14 -3.14
N ARG A 91 4.52 3.73 -1.87
CA ARG A 91 4.85 4.64 -0.76
C ARG A 91 6.29 5.13 -0.87
N THR A 92 6.52 6.42 -0.65
CA THR A 92 7.85 7.07 -0.77
C THR A 92 8.94 6.36 0.04
N LYS A 93 8.65 5.98 1.28
CA LYS A 93 9.61 5.22 2.11
C LYS A 93 10.00 3.87 1.51
N THR A 94 9.06 3.21 0.84
CA THR A 94 9.31 1.93 0.18
C THR A 94 10.15 2.13 -1.07
N SER A 95 9.86 3.17 -1.88
CA SER A 95 10.69 3.50 -3.05
C SER A 95 12.11 3.90 -2.64
N GLU A 96 12.29 4.74 -1.62
CA GLU A 96 13.62 5.10 -1.10
C GLU A 96 14.40 3.88 -0.60
N ARG A 97 13.73 2.97 0.11
CA ARG A 97 14.34 1.73 0.58
C ARG A 97 14.76 0.83 -0.58
N MET A 98 13.93 0.72 -1.61
CA MET A 98 14.22 -0.02 -2.83
C MET A 98 15.51 0.51 -3.49
N TRP A 99 15.59 1.83 -3.71
CA TRP A 99 16.76 2.47 -4.31
C TRP A 99 18.06 2.17 -3.56
N ARG A 100 18.05 2.39 -2.23
CA ARG A 100 19.23 2.12 -1.38
C ARG A 100 19.65 0.65 -1.44
N LYS A 101 18.71 -0.28 -1.27
CA LYS A 101 19.01 -1.71 -1.27
C LYS A 101 19.52 -2.20 -2.61
N LEU A 102 18.95 -1.71 -3.72
CA LEU A 102 19.41 -2.12 -5.04
C LEU A 102 20.85 -1.64 -5.29
N LYS A 103 21.18 -0.41 -4.88
CA LYS A 103 22.56 0.11 -4.94
C LYS A 103 23.54 -0.71 -4.12
N GLU A 104 23.17 -1.08 -2.88
CA GLU A 104 23.96 -1.97 -2.02
C GLU A 104 24.19 -3.34 -2.70
N ARG A 105 23.16 -3.92 -3.32
CA ARG A 105 23.27 -5.19 -4.05
C ARG A 105 24.19 -5.09 -5.26
N VAL A 106 24.15 -4.00 -6.02
CA VAL A 106 25.08 -3.78 -7.13
C VAL A 106 26.52 -3.67 -6.60
N SER A 107 26.74 -2.97 -5.50
CA SER A 107 28.07 -2.92 -4.87
C SER A 107 28.59 -4.30 -4.47
N GLN A 108 27.73 -5.14 -3.87
CA GLN A 108 28.05 -6.53 -3.50
C GLN A 108 28.37 -7.40 -4.72
N TYR A 109 27.69 -7.17 -5.84
CA TYR A 109 27.98 -7.88 -7.07
C TYR A 109 29.37 -7.52 -7.60
N ARG A 110 29.76 -6.24 -7.50
CA ARG A 110 31.06 -5.74 -7.96
C ARG A 110 32.22 -6.23 -7.10
N THR A 111 32.01 -6.43 -5.80
CA THR A 111 33.01 -7.04 -4.90
C THR A 111 33.09 -8.56 -5.03
N GLY A 112 32.17 -9.19 -5.78
CA GLY A 112 32.11 -10.64 -5.96
C GLY A 112 31.36 -11.38 -4.85
N ASP A 113 30.68 -10.66 -3.94
CA ASP A 113 29.95 -11.25 -2.80
C ASP A 113 28.65 -11.94 -3.23
N ILE A 114 28.06 -11.53 -4.36
CA ILE A 114 26.84 -12.12 -4.90
C ILE A 114 26.99 -12.44 -6.39
N THR A 115 26.19 -13.41 -6.85
CA THR A 115 26.13 -13.78 -8.27
C THR A 115 25.20 -12.84 -9.06
N GLU A 116 25.39 -12.82 -10.38
CA GLU A 116 24.52 -12.10 -11.31
C GLU A 116 23.06 -12.56 -11.18
N SER A 117 22.82 -13.87 -10.98
CA SER A 117 21.48 -14.43 -10.77
C SER A 117 20.79 -13.80 -9.56
N THR A 118 21.50 -13.63 -8.43
CA THR A 118 20.95 -13.03 -7.21
C THR A 118 20.64 -11.55 -7.40
N LEU A 119 21.48 -10.83 -8.16
CA LEU A 119 21.26 -9.44 -8.48
C LEU A 119 20.04 -9.26 -9.39
N SER A 120 19.94 -10.06 -10.45
CA SER A 120 18.81 -10.06 -11.40
C SER A 120 17.49 -10.41 -10.70
N ALA A 121 17.49 -11.41 -9.82
CA ALA A 121 16.31 -11.75 -9.01
C ALA A 121 15.86 -10.58 -8.11
N SER A 122 16.80 -9.82 -7.55
CA SER A 122 16.49 -8.63 -6.73
C SER A 122 15.84 -7.53 -7.57
N LEU A 123 16.37 -7.26 -8.78
CA LEU A 123 15.77 -6.30 -9.71
C LEU A 123 14.36 -6.72 -10.12
N GLN A 124 14.17 -7.99 -10.50
CA GLN A 124 12.87 -8.50 -10.93
C GLN A 124 11.82 -8.50 -9.81
N SER A 125 12.24 -8.75 -8.56
CA SER A 125 11.35 -8.60 -7.41
C SER A 125 10.83 -7.16 -7.28
N TYR A 126 11.69 -6.15 -7.45
CA TYR A 126 11.28 -4.75 -7.41
C TYR A 126 10.41 -4.35 -8.61
N LEU A 127 10.74 -4.82 -9.82
CA LEU A 127 9.92 -4.58 -11.00
C LEU A 127 8.53 -5.22 -10.87
N GLY A 128 8.42 -6.40 -10.25
CA GLY A 128 7.14 -7.03 -9.92
C GLY A 128 6.29 -6.16 -9.01
N VAL A 129 6.87 -5.61 -7.94
CA VAL A 129 6.18 -4.66 -7.04
C VAL A 129 5.71 -3.41 -7.79
N LEU A 130 6.56 -2.85 -8.65
CA LEU A 130 6.22 -1.66 -9.44
C LEU A 130 5.14 -1.94 -10.50
N SER A 131 5.04 -3.17 -11.00
CA SER A 131 4.03 -3.55 -12.01
C SER A 131 2.60 -3.48 -11.49
N HIS A 132 2.41 -3.60 -10.17
CA HIS A 132 1.11 -3.46 -9.50
C HIS A 132 0.74 -2.00 -9.16
N ALA A 133 1.64 -1.05 -9.43
CA ALA A 133 1.42 0.37 -9.23
C ALA A 133 1.42 1.12 -10.58
N ASN A 134 0.83 2.31 -10.61
CA ASN A 134 1.00 3.27 -11.69
C ASN A 134 2.40 3.91 -11.60
N ALA A 135 3.42 3.06 -11.81
CA ALA A 135 4.82 3.37 -11.56
C ALA A 135 5.70 3.13 -12.79
N TYR A 136 5.14 3.20 -14.00
CA TYR A 136 5.86 2.96 -15.24
C TYR A 136 7.14 3.80 -15.37
N ARG A 137 7.04 5.12 -15.15
CA ARG A 137 8.20 6.03 -15.18
C ARG A 137 9.25 5.65 -14.13
N LEU A 138 8.81 5.27 -12.94
CA LEU A 138 9.71 4.84 -11.86
C LEU A 138 10.42 3.52 -12.20
N SER A 139 9.73 2.61 -12.89
CA SER A 139 10.33 1.34 -13.33
C SER A 139 11.40 1.53 -14.41
N GLU A 140 11.19 2.47 -15.33
CA GLU A 140 12.19 2.83 -16.35
C GLU A 140 13.40 3.52 -15.71
N GLU A 141 13.17 4.47 -14.79
CA GLU A 141 14.24 5.10 -14.02
C GLU A 141 15.05 4.05 -13.24
N LEU A 142 14.38 3.07 -12.62
CA LEU A 142 15.04 1.98 -11.89
C LEU A 142 15.97 1.17 -12.79
N LYS A 143 15.52 0.83 -14.00
CA LYS A 143 16.35 0.11 -14.98
C LYS A 143 17.54 0.95 -15.42
N ASN A 144 17.33 2.22 -15.74
CA ASN A 144 18.39 3.12 -16.20
C ASN A 144 19.49 3.29 -15.15
N GLN A 145 19.10 3.56 -13.90
CA GLN A 145 20.03 3.68 -12.77
C GLN A 145 20.74 2.36 -12.48
N PHE A 146 20.03 1.23 -12.57
CA PHE A 146 20.64 -0.09 -12.40
C PHE A 146 21.73 -0.35 -13.46
N TRP A 147 21.47 -0.02 -14.72
CA TRP A 147 22.47 -0.11 -15.79
C TRP A 147 23.66 0.82 -15.56
N PHE A 148 23.41 2.03 -15.07
CA PHE A 148 24.47 2.97 -14.74
C PHE A 148 25.40 2.43 -13.65
N TRP A 149 24.85 1.94 -12.53
CA TRP A 149 25.66 1.39 -11.42
C TRP A 149 26.45 0.12 -11.78
N LEU A 150 25.99 -0.63 -12.77
CA LEU A 150 26.70 -1.80 -13.30
C LEU A 150 27.89 -1.44 -14.20
N LYS A 151 27.85 -0.27 -14.85
CA LYS A 151 28.86 0.18 -15.82
C LYS A 151 29.91 1.10 -15.24
N GLU A 152 29.55 1.84 -14.20
CA GLU A 152 30.49 2.52 -13.30
C GLU A 152 31.49 1.53 -12.72
#